data_AF-X1E655-F1
#
_entry.id   AF-X1E655-F1
#
_cell.length_a   1.000
_cell.length_b   1.000
_cell.length_c   1.000
_cell.angle_alpha   90.00
_cell.angle_beta   90.00
_cell.angle_gamma   90.00
#
_symmetry.space_group_name_H-M   'P 1'
#
loop_
_entity.id
_entity.type
_entity.pdbx_description
1 polymer ?
#
loop_
_entity_poly.entity_id
_entity_poly.type
_entity_poly.pdbx_seq_one_letter_code
_entity_poly.pdbx_strand_id
1 'polypeptide(L)'
;MQFDWKEKYEAKIKKASDAIKLIQSGNHIFIGTGCGQPQHLVNALVEHSAHIYDAHIIHLLTMGAAPYIDERFREKFKMNSFFIADNVRDALGKGIGDYTPIFLSEISQEFETGRIPIDVALIS
;
A
#
# COMPACT_ATOMS: atom_id res chain seq x y z
N MET A 1 1.99 35.93 -4.15
CA MET A 1 2.66 35.06 -5.14
C MET A 1 1.60 34.17 -5.75
N GLN A 2 1.59 34.06 -7.08
CA GLN A 2 0.65 33.17 -7.78
C GLN A 2 1.14 31.73 -7.60
N PHE A 3 0.24 30.82 -7.19
CA PHE A 3 0.58 29.41 -7.04
C PHE A 3 0.81 28.78 -8.42
N ASP A 4 2.07 28.50 -8.76
CA ASP A 4 2.41 27.77 -9.98
C ASP A 4 2.36 26.26 -9.70
N TRP A 5 1.24 25.64 -10.04
CA TRP A 5 1.05 24.20 -9.88
C TRP A 5 1.90 23.39 -10.86
N LYS A 6 2.33 23.96 -11.99
CA LYS A 6 3.11 23.25 -13.01
C LYS A 6 4.54 23.06 -12.54
N GLU A 7 5.18 24.12 -12.06
CA GLU A 7 6.52 24.04 -11.45
C GLU A 7 6.53 23.06 -10.28
N LYS A 8 5.53 23.14 -9.39
CA LYS A 8 5.40 22.21 -8.25
C LYS A 8 5.17 20.76 -8.69
N TYR A 9 4.43 20.53 -9.77
CA TYR A 9 4.19 19.18 -10.30
C TYR A 9 5.47 18.61 -10.92
N GLU A 10 6.17 19.38 -11.76
CA GLU A 10 7.43 18.97 -12.37
C GLU A 10 8.47 18.58 -11.33
N ALA A 11 8.59 19.35 -10.24
CA ALA A 11 9.49 19.03 -9.12
C ALA A 11 9.14 17.73 -8.36
N LYS A 12 7.90 17.23 -8.50
CA LYS A 12 7.43 15.98 -7.87
C LYS A 12 7.58 14.75 -8.78
N ILE A 13 7.81 14.95 -10.08
CA ILE A 13 8.02 13.83 -11.00
C ILE A 13 9.34 13.14 -10.64
N LYS A 14 9.25 11.87 -10.23
CA LYS A 14 10.40 11.05 -9.86
C LYS A 14 10.22 9.63 -10.38
N LYS A 15 11.32 8.89 -10.48
CA LYS A 15 11.27 7.44 -10.76
C LYS A 15 10.64 6.72 -9.58
N ALA A 16 9.89 5.64 -9.85
CA ALA A 16 9.28 4.82 -8.82
C ALA A 16 10.33 4.32 -7.79
N SER A 17 11.50 3.90 -8.26
CA SER A 17 12.61 3.46 -7.40
C SER A 17 13.08 4.52 -6.40
N ASP A 18 13.04 5.80 -6.77
CA ASP A 18 13.41 6.89 -5.88
C ASP A 18 12.27 7.28 -4.93
N ALA A 19 11.01 7.12 -5.37
CA ALA A 19 9.85 7.33 -4.52
C ALA A 19 9.75 6.25 -3.42
N ILE A 20 10.01 4.98 -3.75
CA ILE A 20 9.95 3.87 -2.77
C ILE A 20 11.00 4.02 -1.66
N LYS A 21 12.16 4.61 -1.93
CA LYS A 21 13.19 4.90 -0.90
C LYS A 21 12.74 5.86 0.20
N LEU A 22 11.64 6.58 -0.02
CA LEU A 22 11.08 7.48 1.00
C LEU A 22 10.27 6.71 2.06
N ILE A 23 9.84 5.48 1.75
CA ILE A 23 9.09 4.62 2.66
C ILE A 23 10.03 4.11 3.75
N GLN A 24 9.61 4.25 4.99
CA GLN A 24 10.37 3.83 6.16
C GLN A 24 9.86 2.48 6.68
N SER A 25 10.72 1.79 7.43
CA SER A 25 10.29 0.61 8.20
C SER A 25 9.19 1.00 9.19
N GLY A 26 8.20 0.12 9.40
CA GLY A 26 7.05 0.40 10.27
C GLY A 26 5.93 1.24 9.63
N ASN A 27 6.09 1.74 8.40
CA ASN A 27 5.04 2.56 7.76
C ASN A 27 3.77 1.76 7.43
N HIS A 28 2.63 2.41 7.59
CA HIS A 28 1.33 1.97 7.11
C HIS A 28 1.11 2.48 5.69
N ILE A 29 1.12 1.55 4.74
CA ILE A 29 1.07 1.79 3.31
C ILE A 29 -0.31 1.41 2.80
N PHE A 30 -1.11 2.39 2.42
CA PHE A 30 -2.36 2.17 1.73
C PHE A 30 -2.12 1.92 0.23
N ILE A 31 -2.72 0.87 -0.31
CA ILE A 31 -2.69 0.55 -1.75
C ILE A 31 -4.06 0.87 -2.34
N GLY A 32 -4.08 1.65 -3.43
CA GLY A 32 -5.29 1.96 -4.18
C GLY A 32 -6.14 0.73 -4.52
N THR A 33 -7.46 0.91 -4.49
CA THR A 33 -8.43 -0.19 -4.52
C THR A 33 -8.97 -0.47 -5.91
N GLY A 34 -9.40 -1.70 -6.17
CA GLY A 34 -9.93 -2.17 -7.45
C GLY A 34 -8.92 -1.94 -8.57
N CYS A 35 -9.40 -1.42 -9.70
CA CYS A 35 -8.55 -0.98 -10.81
C CYS A 35 -7.62 0.20 -10.47
N GLY A 36 -7.80 0.85 -9.31
CA GLY A 36 -6.94 1.93 -8.83
C GLY A 36 -5.62 1.47 -8.24
N GLN A 37 -5.40 0.16 -8.10
CA GLN A 37 -4.12 -0.38 -7.64
C GLN A 37 -2.98 0.00 -8.61
N PRO A 38 -1.98 0.78 -8.17
CA PRO A 38 -0.87 1.19 -9.04
C PRO A 38 0.13 0.05 -9.20
N GLN A 39 -0.10 -0.84 -10.18
CA GLN A 39 0.75 -2.02 -10.40
C GLN A 39 2.24 -1.69 -10.56
N HIS A 40 2.58 -0.58 -11.22
CA HIS A 40 3.97 -0.14 -11.36
C HIS A 40 4.61 0.19 -10.00
N LEU A 41 3.89 0.90 -9.12
CA LEU A 41 4.39 1.23 -7.78
C LEU A 41 4.43 0.01 -6.86
N VAL A 42 3.47 -0.90 -6.97
CA VAL A 42 3.44 -2.16 -6.21
C VAL A 42 4.63 -3.06 -6.58
N ASN A 43 4.97 -3.16 -7.86
CA ASN A 43 6.15 -3.91 -8.30
C ASN A 43 7.45 -3.23 -7.82
N ALA A 44 7.54 -1.91 -7.96
CA ALA A 44 8.69 -1.14 -7.48
C ALA A 44 8.85 -1.25 -5.94
N LEU A 45 7.75 -1.33 -5.19
CA LEU A 45 7.75 -1.50 -3.74
C LEU A 45 8.49 -2.77 -3.36
N VAL A 46 8.12 -3.92 -3.94
CA VAL A 46 8.77 -5.20 -3.62
C VAL A 46 10.21 -5.27 -4.15
N GLU A 47 10.48 -4.71 -5.34
CA GLU A 47 11.82 -4.70 -5.96
C GLU A 47 12.84 -3.88 -5.15
N HIS A 48 12.41 -2.75 -4.58
CA HIS A 48 13.28 -1.83 -3.84
C HIS A 48 13.07 -1.87 -2.32
N SER A 49 12.42 -2.93 -1.81
CA SER A 49 12.08 -3.13 -0.41
C SER A 49 13.25 -3.51 0.52
N ALA A 50 14.49 -3.56 0.03
CA ALA A 50 15.63 -4.06 0.79
C ALA A 50 15.83 -3.36 2.16
N HIS A 51 15.51 -2.08 2.23
CA HIS A 51 15.63 -1.21 3.41
C HIS A 51 14.37 -1.18 4.30
N ILE A 52 13.29 -1.83 3.88
CA ILE A 52 11.98 -1.82 4.54
C ILE A 52 11.83 -3.13 5.34
N TYR A 53 11.43 -2.97 6.61
CA TYR A 53 11.03 -4.02 7.52
C TYR A 53 9.75 -3.61 8.22
N ASP A 54 8.92 -4.60 8.56
CA ASP A 54 7.70 -4.40 9.35
C ASP A 54 6.74 -3.32 8.81
N ALA A 55 6.66 -3.15 7.48
CA ALA A 55 5.71 -2.23 6.88
C ALA A 55 4.31 -2.88 6.79
N HIS A 56 3.29 -2.14 7.16
CA HIS A 56 1.91 -2.59 7.19
C HIS A 56 1.22 -2.24 5.87
N ILE A 57 0.87 -3.24 5.06
CA ILE A 57 0.13 -3.03 3.81
C ILE A 57 -1.36 -3.05 4.11
N ILE A 58 -2.06 -1.96 3.82
CA ILE A 58 -3.52 -1.85 3.96
C ILE A 58 -4.12 -1.80 2.55
N HIS A 59 -5.05 -2.70 2.26
CA HIS A 59 -5.80 -2.68 1.01
C HIS A 59 -7.20 -3.26 1.15
N LEU A 60 -8.09 -2.91 0.22
CA LEU A 60 -9.43 -3.48 0.10
C LEU A 60 -9.41 -4.51 -1.06
N LEU A 61 -10.45 -4.49 -1.91
CA LEU A 61 -10.47 -5.23 -3.17
C LEU A 61 -9.22 -4.84 -3.97
N THR A 62 -8.29 -5.77 -4.16
CA THR A 62 -7.05 -5.57 -4.92
C THR A 62 -7.22 -6.28 -6.27
N MET A 63 -6.95 -5.58 -7.38
CA MET A 63 -6.99 -6.15 -8.72
C MET A 63 -5.59 -6.16 -9.32
N GLY A 64 -5.19 -7.33 -9.83
CA GLY A 64 -3.84 -7.58 -10.33
C GLY A 64 -2.97 -8.32 -9.32
N ALA A 65 -1.65 -8.30 -9.54
CA ALA A 65 -0.71 -9.00 -8.68
C ALA A 65 -0.55 -8.28 -7.33
N ALA A 66 -0.47 -9.04 -6.24
CA ALA A 66 -0.15 -8.55 -4.91
C ALA A 66 1.18 -9.19 -4.43
N PRO A 67 2.32 -8.92 -5.07
CA PRO A 67 3.57 -9.63 -4.83
C PRO A 67 4.12 -9.47 -3.39
N TYR A 68 3.65 -8.47 -2.64
CA TYR A 68 4.01 -8.26 -1.24
C TYR A 68 3.48 -9.37 -0.30
N ILE A 69 2.57 -10.23 -0.76
CA ILE A 69 2.06 -11.38 0.01
C ILE A 69 2.91 -12.65 -0.18
N ASP A 70 3.94 -12.60 -1.02
CA ASP A 70 4.87 -13.72 -1.16
C ASP A 70 5.60 -13.97 0.17
N GLU A 71 5.70 -15.24 0.57
CA GLU A 71 6.30 -15.63 1.85
C GLU A 71 7.73 -15.11 2.01
N ARG A 72 8.48 -14.92 0.92
CA ARG A 72 9.83 -14.34 0.95
C ARG A 72 9.86 -12.89 1.47
N PHE A 73 8.73 -12.20 1.48
CA PHE A 73 8.60 -10.83 1.96
C PHE A 73 7.91 -10.72 3.33
N ARG A 74 7.68 -11.84 4.01
CA ARG A 74 6.97 -11.88 5.30
C ARG A 74 7.61 -11.01 6.39
N GLU A 75 8.93 -10.87 6.39
CA GLU A 75 9.64 -9.99 7.34
C GLU A 75 9.55 -8.51 6.96
N LYS A 76 9.17 -8.21 5.72
CA LYS A 76 9.11 -6.86 5.17
C LYS A 76 7.71 -6.28 5.23
N PHE A 77 6.70 -7.10 4.90
CA PHE A 77 5.33 -6.66 4.74
C PHE A 77 4.36 -7.49 5.57
N LYS A 78 3.56 -6.80 6.37
CA LYS A 78 2.40 -7.34 7.07
C LYS A 78 1.14 -6.83 6.37
N MET A 79 0.54 -7.68 5.55
CA MET A 79 -0.71 -7.35 4.87
C MET A 79 -1.87 -7.38 5.85
N ASN A 80 -2.73 -6.36 5.84
CA ASN A 80 -4.06 -6.37 6.44
C ASN A 80 -5.09 -5.97 5.37
N SER A 81 -6.00 -6.88 5.06
CA SER A 81 -7.05 -6.64 4.07
C SER A 81 -8.37 -6.28 4.75
N PHE A 82 -9.08 -5.30 4.20
CA PHE A 82 -10.47 -4.99 4.59
C PHE A 82 -11.51 -5.65 3.67
N PHE A 83 -11.07 -6.23 2.55
CA PHE A 83 -11.92 -6.99 1.64
C PHE A 83 -11.10 -8.06 0.91
N ILE A 84 -11.45 -9.33 1.12
CA ILE A 84 -10.71 -10.47 0.56
C ILE A 84 -11.05 -10.67 -0.92
N ALA A 85 -10.12 -10.28 -1.78
CA ALA A 85 -10.13 -10.59 -3.21
C ALA A 85 -9.47 -11.96 -3.48
N ASP A 86 -9.72 -12.53 -4.66
CA ASP A 86 -9.23 -13.88 -4.99
C ASP A 86 -7.71 -13.98 -5.06
N ASN A 87 -7.02 -12.92 -5.49
CA ASN A 87 -5.56 -12.85 -5.59
C ASN A 87 -4.83 -12.89 -4.22
N VAL A 88 -5.52 -12.67 -3.10
CA VAL A 88 -4.94 -12.70 -1.74
C VAL A 88 -5.54 -13.78 -0.84
N ARG A 89 -6.59 -14.47 -1.31
CA ARG A 89 -7.35 -15.45 -0.50
C ARG A 89 -6.49 -16.59 0.00
N ASP A 90 -5.63 -17.15 -0.87
CA ASP A 90 -4.74 -18.25 -0.52
C ASP A 90 -3.67 -17.84 0.49
N ALA A 91 -3.20 -16.59 0.44
CA ALA A 91 -2.22 -16.07 1.39
C ALA A 91 -2.80 -16.03 2.80
N LEU A 92 -4.04 -15.54 2.95
CA LEU A 92 -4.75 -15.57 4.24
C LEU A 92 -4.95 -16.99 4.76
N GLY A 93 -5.30 -17.95 3.88
CA GLY A 93 -5.42 -19.36 4.24
C GLY A 93 -4.11 -19.98 4.77
N LYS A 94 -2.95 -19.42 4.38
CA LYS A 94 -1.62 -19.82 4.85
C LYS A 94 -1.14 -19.02 6.08
N GLY A 95 -1.98 -18.14 6.63
CA GLY A 95 -1.59 -17.23 7.70
C GLY A 95 -0.59 -16.15 7.26
N ILE A 96 -0.61 -15.80 5.97
CA ILE A 96 0.17 -14.71 5.40
C ILE A 96 -0.74 -13.49 5.25
N GLY A 97 -0.68 -12.64 6.29
CA GLY A 97 -1.49 -11.45 6.44
C GLY A 97 -2.77 -11.66 7.24
N ASP A 98 -3.40 -10.54 7.55
CA ASP A 98 -4.57 -10.40 8.41
C ASP A 98 -5.79 -9.93 7.60
N TYR A 99 -6.96 -10.18 8.16
CA TYR A 99 -8.23 -9.65 7.67
C TYR A 99 -8.93 -8.90 8.80
N THR A 100 -9.25 -7.63 8.58
CA THR A 100 -10.02 -6.82 9.51
C THR A 100 -11.42 -6.58 8.93
N PRO A 101 -12.47 -7.20 9.51
CA PRO A 101 -13.84 -6.92 9.11
C PRO A 101 -14.22 -5.48 9.48
N ILE A 102 -14.67 -4.71 8.49
CA ILE A 102 -15.11 -3.32 8.66
C ILE A 102 -16.16 -2.98 7.59
N PHE A 103 -17.12 -2.10 7.91
CA PHE A 103 -18.04 -1.61 6.88
C PHE A 103 -17.32 -0.64 5.95
N LEU A 104 -17.55 -0.79 4.64
CA LEU A 104 -16.92 0.06 3.63
C LEU A 104 -17.18 1.57 3.86
N SER A 105 -18.35 1.91 4.39
CA SER A 105 -18.73 3.29 4.72
C SER A 105 -17.96 3.89 5.91
N GLU A 106 -17.37 3.06 6.77
CA GLU A 106 -16.65 3.50 7.98
C GLU A 106 -15.16 3.74 7.71
N ILE A 107 -14.61 3.13 6.66
CA ILE A 107 -13.17 3.15 6.37
C ILE A 107 -12.62 4.59 6.29
N SER A 108 -13.32 5.50 5.61
CA SER A 108 -12.89 6.90 5.51
C SER A 108 -12.78 7.56 6.89
N GLN A 109 -13.75 7.33 7.77
CA GLN A 109 -13.75 7.87 9.13
C GLN A 109 -12.61 7.29 9.97
N GLU A 110 -12.29 6.00 9.82
CA GLU A 110 -11.20 5.36 10.54
C GLU A 110 -9.82 5.92 10.13
N PHE A 111 -9.66 6.31 8.86
CA PHE A 111 -8.46 7.03 8.39
C PHE A 111 -8.42 8.47 8.91
N GLU A 112 -9.52 9.22 8.79
CA GLU A 112 -9.59 10.63 9.22
C GLU A 112 -9.37 10.82 10.72
N THR A 113 -9.87 9.89 11.53
CA THR A 113 -9.66 9.90 12.99
C THR A 113 -8.28 9.40 13.41
N GLY A 114 -7.50 8.83 12.48
CA GLY A 114 -6.19 8.24 12.75
C GLY A 114 -6.25 6.93 13.53
N ARG A 115 -7.43 6.31 13.72
CA ARG A 115 -7.55 4.98 14.31
C ARG A 115 -6.87 3.92 13.46
N ILE A 116 -6.97 4.07 12.14
CA ILE A 116 -6.17 3.32 11.18
C ILE A 116 -5.19 4.32 10.54
N PRO A 117 -3.92 4.33 10.95
CA PRO A 117 -2.94 5.28 10.42
C PRO A 117 -2.59 4.96 8.97
N ILE A 118 -2.30 6.01 8.20
CA ILE A 118 -1.73 5.92 6.85
C ILE A 118 -0.54 6.86 6.79
N ASP A 119 0.66 6.28 6.64
CA ASP A 119 1.90 7.04 6.47
C ASP A 119 2.19 7.30 4.98
N VAL A 120 1.83 6.33 4.12
CA VAL A 120 2.09 6.36 2.68
C VAL A 120 0.87 5.86 1.94
N ALA A 121 0.47 6.54 0.86
CA ALA A 121 -0.56 6.06 -0.06
C ALA A 121 0.03 5.87 -1.46
N LEU A 122 -0.04 4.64 -1.98
CA LEU A 122 0.29 4.34 -3.37
C LEU A 122 -1.01 4.35 -4.19
N ILE A 123 -1.15 5.35 -5.06
CA ILE A 123 -2.34 5.60 -5.87
C ILE A 123 -1.96 5.82 -7.36
N SER A 124 -2.92 5.63 -8.27
CA SER A 124 -2.78 5.90 -9.71
C SER A 124 -3.44 7.21 -10.11
#